data_AF-A0A2I5TB44-F1
#
_entry.id   AF-A0A2I5TB44-F1
#
_cell.length_a   1.000
_cell.length_b   1.000
_cell.length_c   1.000
_cell.angle_alpha   90.00
_cell.angle_beta   90.00
_cell.angle_gamma   90.00
#
_symmetry.space_group_name_H-M   'P 1'
#
loop_
_entity.id
_entity.type
_entity.pdbx_description
1 polymer ?
#
loop_
_entity_poly.entity_id
_entity_poly.type
_entity_poly.pdbx_seq_one_letter_code
_entity_poly.pdbx_strand_id
1 'polypeptide(L)'
;MYDNLKSLGITNPEDIDRYSLRQEASNDILKIYFHKDKGEFFAKSVKFKYPRQRKTIVADNAGQGYKEINEISPNLRYVVDELDQICQHEQVEVDLKRKILDDLRHLESVVTNKISEIEADLEKLTKNR
;
A
#
# COMPACT_ATOMS: atom_id res chain seq x y z
N MET A 1 -3.59 -14.67 -5.81
CA MET A 1 -2.26 -15.29 -5.95
C MET A 1 -1.49 -14.42 -6.92
N TYR A 2 -0.29 -13.98 -6.54
CA TYR A 2 0.46 -12.96 -7.28
C TYR A 2 1.40 -13.59 -8.32
N ASP A 3 0.83 -14.12 -9.39
CA ASP A 3 1.57 -14.94 -10.37
C ASP A 3 2.48 -14.08 -11.26
N ASN A 4 2.08 -12.84 -11.55
CA ASN A 4 2.90 -11.93 -12.35
C ASN A 4 4.11 -11.44 -11.54
N LEU A 5 3.96 -11.14 -10.25
CA LEU A 5 5.08 -10.82 -9.36
C LEU A 5 6.04 -12.01 -9.19
N LYS A 6 5.52 -13.23 -9.06
CA LYS A 6 6.36 -14.45 -9.03
C LYS A 6 7.14 -14.65 -10.32
N SER A 7 6.54 -14.36 -11.47
CA SER A 7 7.21 -14.44 -12.77
C SER A 7 8.40 -13.47 -12.89
N LEU A 8 8.38 -12.37 -12.12
CA LEU A 8 9.48 -11.41 -12.01
C LEU A 8 10.57 -11.83 -11.02
N GLY A 9 10.42 -12.99 -10.38
CA GLY A 9 11.34 -13.49 -9.35
C GLY A 9 11.02 -13.00 -7.94
N ILE A 10 9.85 -12.39 -7.72
CA ILE A 10 9.40 -11.97 -6.39
C ILE A 10 8.68 -13.14 -5.73
N THR A 11 9.39 -13.88 -4.89
CA THR A 11 8.87 -15.10 -4.25
C THR A 11 7.94 -14.81 -3.08
N ASN A 12 8.17 -13.68 -2.39
CA ASN A 12 7.41 -13.22 -1.23
C ASN A 12 6.79 -11.84 -1.51
N PRO A 13 5.57 -11.79 -2.04
CA PRO A 13 4.88 -10.53 -2.32
C PRO A 13 4.52 -9.73 -1.06
N GLU A 14 4.37 -10.40 0.09
CA GLU A 14 4.10 -9.76 1.40
C GLU A 14 5.28 -8.93 1.93
N ASP A 15 6.49 -9.14 1.40
CA ASP A 15 7.67 -8.36 1.80
C ASP A 15 7.72 -6.99 1.10
N ILE A 16 6.78 -6.70 0.19
CA ILE A 16 6.72 -5.46 -0.58
C ILE A 16 6.12 -4.34 0.27
N ASP A 17 6.91 -3.28 0.47
CA ASP A 17 6.52 -2.06 1.21
C ASP A 17 5.82 -1.04 0.30
N ARG A 18 6.38 -0.84 -0.89
CA ARG A 18 5.85 0.12 -1.87
C ARG A 18 6.52 -0.06 -3.23
N TYR A 19 5.92 0.54 -4.26
CA TYR A 19 6.55 0.62 -5.57
C TYR A 19 6.50 2.05 -6.14
N SER A 20 7.31 2.28 -7.17
CA SER A 20 7.27 3.49 -7.98
C SER A 20 7.36 3.13 -9.45
N LEU A 21 6.49 3.71 -10.27
CA LEU A 21 6.52 3.59 -11.72
C LEU A 21 6.83 4.95 -12.34
N ARG A 22 7.87 5.02 -13.17
CA ARG A 22 8.27 6.25 -13.87
C ARG A 22 8.57 5.94 -15.32
N GLN A 23 8.19 6.85 -16.21
CA GLN A 23 8.54 6.75 -17.62
C GLN A 23 9.89 7.44 -17.87
N GLU A 24 10.84 6.71 -18.47
CA GLU A 24 12.13 7.21 -18.92
C GLU A 24 12.26 7.02 -20.44
N ALA A 25 12.09 8.11 -21.19
CA ALA A 25 12.05 8.12 -22.66
C ALA A 25 10.99 7.12 -23.21
N SER A 26 11.43 6.07 -23.90
CA SER A 26 10.58 5.00 -24.45
C SER A 26 10.46 3.78 -23.54
N ASN A 27 10.74 3.92 -22.23
CA ASN A 27 10.71 2.82 -21.29
C ASN A 27 9.91 3.19 -20.04
N ASP A 28 9.26 2.20 -19.46
CA ASP A 28 8.73 2.27 -18.11
C ASP A 28 9.71 1.62 -17.15
N ILE A 29 10.03 2.35 -16.09
CA ILE A 29 10.90 1.91 -15.02
C ILE A 29 10.03 1.66 -13.79
N LEU A 30 9.89 0.39 -13.45
CA LEU A 30 9.25 -0.06 -12.22
C LEU A 30 10.33 -0.30 -11.18
N LYS A 31 10.20 0.30 -10.00
CA LYS A 31 11.06 0.02 -8.85
C LYS A 31 10.20 -0.39 -7.67
N ILE A 32 10.49 -1.55 -7.10
CA ILE A 32 9.77 -2.13 -5.96
C ILE A 32 10.70 -2.10 -4.75
N TYR A 33 10.20 -1.62 -3.63
CA TYR A 33 10.89 -1.52 -2.36
C TYR A 33 10.33 -2.59 -1.43
N PHE A 34 11.22 -3.29 -0.74
CA PHE A 34 10.85 -4.29 0.26
C PHE A 34 11.05 -3.75 1.67
N HIS A 35 10.39 -4.36 2.65
CA HIS A 35 10.66 -4.06 4.04
C HIS A 35 12.12 -4.35 4.40
N LYS A 36 12.62 -3.64 5.42
CA LYS A 36 13.96 -3.87 5.96
C LYS A 36 13.92 -5.09 6.87
N ASP A 37 14.84 -6.03 6.64
CA ASP A 37 15.06 -7.12 7.59
C ASP A 37 15.64 -6.56 8.91
N LYS A 38 15.37 -7.25 10.02
CA LYS A 38 15.89 -6.85 11.33
C LYS A 38 17.43 -6.84 11.30
N GLY A 39 18.02 -5.65 11.38
CA GLY A 39 19.47 -5.43 11.35
C GLY A 39 20.00 -4.83 10.03
N GLU A 40 19.16 -4.69 9.00
CA GLU A 40 19.56 -4.02 7.75
C GLU A 40 19.35 -2.50 7.83
N PHE A 41 20.39 -1.73 7.44
CA PHE A 41 20.33 -0.26 7.42
C PHE A 41 19.48 0.27 6.25
N PHE A 42 19.43 -0.46 5.13
CA PHE A 42 18.76 -0.04 3.90
C PHE A 42 17.75 -1.08 3.44
N ALA A 43 16.62 -0.59 2.91
CA ALA A 43 15.60 -1.44 2.31
C ALA A 43 16.11 -2.01 0.99
N LYS A 44 15.93 -3.31 0.77
CA LYS A 44 16.18 -3.95 -0.53
C LYS A 44 15.21 -3.37 -1.56
N SER A 45 15.67 -3.26 -2.81
CA SER A 45 14.80 -2.85 -3.91
C SER A 45 15.22 -3.52 -5.21
N VAL A 46 14.25 -3.79 -6.07
CA VAL A 46 14.46 -4.31 -7.42
C VAL A 46 13.98 -3.30 -8.45
N LYS A 47 14.66 -3.24 -9.60
CA LYS A 47 14.35 -2.32 -10.69
C LYS A 47 14.14 -3.12 -11.97
N PHE A 48 12.98 -2.92 -12.59
CA PHE A 48 12.61 -3.50 -13.87
C PHE A 48 12.45 -2.41 -14.92
N LYS A 49 12.83 -2.73 -16.16
CA LYS A 49 12.74 -1.83 -17.31
C LYS A 49 11.88 -2.50 -18.37
N TYR A 50 10.80 -1.83 -18.77
CA TYR A 50 9.86 -2.30 -19.77
C TYR A 50 9.91 -1.38 -20.99
N PRO A 51 10.30 -1.86 -22.17
CA PRO A 51 10.25 -1.04 -23.39
C PRO A 51 8.79 -0.81 -23.79
N ARG A 52 8.44 0.44 -24.12
CA ARG A 52 7.13 0.77 -24.69
C ARG A 52 7.11 0.47 -26.18
N GLN A 53 6.01 -0.11 -26.64
CA GLN A 53 5.79 -0.31 -28.07
C GLN A 53 5.22 0.98 -28.67
N ARG A 54 5.83 1.43 -29.77
CA ARG A 54 5.31 2.54 -30.58
C ARG A 54 4.30 1.97 -31.57
N LYS A 55 3.04 2.37 -31.45
CA LYS A 55 2.02 2.12 -32.46
C LYS A 55 1.61 3.44 -33.11
N THR A 56 1.57 3.43 -34.42
CA THR A 56 1.02 4.52 -35.23
C THR A 56 -0.39 4.13 -35.63
N ILE A 57 -1.38 4.87 -35.13
CA ILE A 57 -2.79 4.62 -35.47
C ILE A 57 -3.25 5.70 -36.43
N VAL A 58 -4.02 5.31 -37.45
CA VAL A 58 -4.68 6.25 -38.36
C VAL A 58 -5.84 6.88 -37.59
N ALA A 59 -5.86 8.21 -37.50
CA ALA A 59 -6.98 8.93 -36.89
C ALA A 59 -8.14 9.02 -37.91
N ASP A 60 -9.31 8.48 -37.56
CA ASP A 60 -10.51 8.38 -38.42
C ASP A 60 -11.23 9.72 -38.68
N ASN A 61 -10.65 10.86 -38.28
CA ASN A 61 -11.26 12.15 -38.56
C ASN A 61 -10.63 12.81 -39.79
N ALA A 62 -11.50 13.09 -40.76
CA ALA A 62 -11.25 13.79 -42.01
C ALA A 62 -10.17 14.88 -41.89
N GLY A 63 -8.96 14.57 -42.36
CA GLY A 63 -7.89 15.55 -42.51
C GLY A 63 -6.86 15.55 -41.37
N GLN A 64 -5.77 14.84 -41.62
CA GLN A 64 -4.43 15.00 -41.04
C GLN A 64 -4.20 14.55 -39.59
N GLY A 65 -3.50 13.41 -39.47
CA GLY A 65 -2.66 13.11 -38.32
C GLY A 65 -2.57 11.63 -38.00
N TYR A 66 -1.44 11.00 -38.31
CA TYR A 66 -1.07 9.76 -37.63
C TYR A 66 -0.84 10.09 -36.15
N LYS A 67 -1.51 9.38 -35.23
CA LYS A 67 -1.27 9.53 -33.80
C LYS A 67 -0.32 8.43 -33.33
N GLU A 68 0.86 8.82 -32.88
CA GLU A 68 1.77 7.90 -32.20
C GLU A 68 1.28 7.69 -30.76
N ILE A 69 0.90 6.45 -30.42
CA ILE A 69 0.58 6.04 -29.06
C ILE A 69 1.71 5.17 -28.53
N ASN A 70 2.21 5.51 -27.35
CA ASN A 70 3.18 4.70 -26.60
C ASN A 70 2.41 3.87 -25.57
N GLU A 71 2.16 2.60 -25.90
CA GLU A 71 1.41 1.67 -25.02
C GLU A 71 2.33 1.12 -23.92
N ILE A 72 1.80 1.06 -22.70
CA ILE A 72 2.43 0.34 -21.59
C ILE A 72 2.50 -1.16 -21.92
N SER A 73 3.57 -1.84 -21.51
CA SER A 73 3.64 -3.30 -21.68
C SER A 73 2.44 -3.97 -20.98
N PRO A 74 1.69 -4.85 -21.65
CA PRO A 74 0.59 -5.58 -21.02
C PRO A 74 1.01 -6.34 -19.76
N ASN A 75 2.22 -6.91 -19.77
CA ASN A 75 2.78 -7.59 -18.60
C ASN A 75 3.00 -6.63 -17.42
N LEU A 76 3.54 -5.43 -17.69
CA LEU A 76 3.71 -4.40 -16.67
C LEU A 76 2.37 -3.97 -16.06
N ARG A 77 1.30 -3.92 -16.86
CA ARG A 77 -0.04 -3.62 -16.34
C ARG A 77 -0.50 -4.65 -15.30
N TYR A 78 -0.38 -5.94 -15.60
CA TYR A 78 -0.77 -6.98 -14.64
C TYR A 78 0.07 -6.96 -13.36
N VAL A 79 1.37 -6.66 -13.49
CA VAL A 79 2.27 -6.50 -12.34
C VAL A 79 1.85 -5.31 -11.47
N VAL A 80 1.49 -4.18 -12.08
CA VAL A 80 1.02 -2.99 -11.35
C VAL A 80 -0.30 -3.27 -10.64
N ASP A 81 -1.24 -3.96 -11.29
CA ASP A 81 -2.51 -4.33 -10.68
C ASP A 81 -2.30 -5.22 -9.44
N GLU A 82 -1.35 -6.17 -9.48
CA GLU A 82 -0.98 -6.99 -8.33
C GLU A 82 -0.30 -6.17 -7.21
N LEU A 83 0.58 -5.23 -7.56
CA LEU A 83 1.24 -4.35 -6.59
C LEU A 83 0.25 -3.42 -5.89
N ASP A 84 -0.72 -2.89 -6.62
CA ASP A 84 -1.77 -2.04 -6.07
C ASP A 84 -2.61 -2.79 -5.05
N GLN A 85 -2.94 -4.06 -5.31
CA GLN A 85 -3.67 -4.89 -4.35
C GLN A 85 -2.89 -5.06 -3.03
N ILE A 86 -1.59 -5.34 -3.11
CA ILE A 86 -0.73 -5.52 -1.93
C ILE A 86 -0.61 -4.21 -1.14
N CYS A 87 -0.25 -3.12 -1.82
CA CYS A 87 -0.01 -1.83 -1.16
C CYS A 87 -1.31 -1.24 -0.58
N GLN A 88 -2.47 -1.46 -1.21
CA GLN A 88 -3.77 -1.03 -0.67
C GLN A 88 -4.18 -1.89 0.53
N HIS A 89 -3.96 -3.20 0.49
CA HIS A 89 -4.25 -4.09 1.60
C HIS A 89 -3.46 -3.70 2.85
N GLU A 90 -2.16 -3.41 2.69
CA GLU A 90 -1.29 -3.01 3.79
C GLU A 90 -1.72 -1.68 4.44
N GLN A 91 -2.11 -0.68 3.64
CA GLN A 91 -2.63 0.59 4.18
C GLN A 91 -3.88 0.37 5.04
N VAL A 92 -4.81 -0.46 4.56
CA VAL A 92 -6.05 -0.78 5.29
C VAL A 92 -5.75 -1.52 6.60
N GLU A 93 -4.81 -2.46 6.60
CA GLU A 93 -4.41 -3.19 7.81
C GLU A 93 -3.75 -2.29 8.86
N VAL A 94 -2.85 -1.39 8.42
CA VAL A 94 -2.18 -0.44 9.32
C VAL A 94 -3.20 0.50 9.98
N ASP A 95 -4.14 1.03 9.20
CA ASP A 95 -5.18 1.92 9.71
C ASP A 95 -6.15 1.20 10.64
N LEU A 96 -6.52 -0.05 10.33
CA LEU A 96 -7.35 -0.87 11.21
C LEU A 96 -6.66 -1.14 12.55
N LYS A 97 -5.36 -1.51 12.52
CA LYS A 97 -4.58 -1.74 13.74
C LYS A 97 -4.48 -0.49 14.61
N ARG A 98 -4.30 0.68 14.01
CA ARG A 98 -4.30 1.97 14.73
C ARG A 98 -5.65 2.22 15.38
N LYS A 99 -6.73 2.05 14.64
CA LYS A 99 -8.09 2.22 15.15
C LYS A 99 -8.36 1.30 16.35
N ILE A 100 -8.01 0.02 16.27
CA ILE A 100 -8.19 -0.93 17.38
C ILE A 100 -7.41 -0.49 18.63
N LEU A 101 -6.18 0.02 18.47
CA LEU A 101 -5.38 0.52 19.59
C LEU A 101 -5.99 1.76 20.23
N ASP A 102 -6.50 2.68 19.42
CA ASP A 102 -7.16 3.89 19.90
C ASP A 102 -8.46 3.54 20.64
N ASP A 103 -9.25 2.61 20.10
CA ASP A 103 -10.47 2.09 20.73
C ASP A 103 -10.15 1.43 22.09
N LEU A 104 -9.07 0.66 22.18
CA LEU A 104 -8.62 0.01 23.43
C LEU A 104 -8.24 1.05 24.49
N ARG A 105 -7.43 2.06 24.13
CA ARG A 105 -7.04 3.15 25.03
C ARG A 105 -8.24 3.98 25.48
N HIS A 106 -9.19 4.20 24.57
CA HIS A 106 -10.42 4.90 24.90
C HIS A 106 -11.23 4.11 25.93
N LEU A 107 -11.41 2.80 25.72
CA LEU A 107 -12.09 1.93 26.68
C LEU A 107 -11.40 1.92 28.05
N GLU A 108 -10.07 1.84 28.09
CA GLU A 108 -9.31 1.91 29.34
C GLU A 108 -9.58 3.20 30.11
N SER A 109 -9.61 4.34 29.42
CA SER A 109 -9.95 5.64 30.02
C SER A 109 -11.39 5.67 30.55
N VAL A 110 -12.36 5.19 29.77
CA VAL A 110 -13.77 5.13 30.17
C VAL A 110 -13.94 4.27 31.42
N VAL A 111 -13.31 3.09 31.45
CA VAL A 111 -13.36 2.17 32.61
C VAL A 111 -12.71 2.82 33.84
N THR A 112 -11.54 3.43 33.69
CA THR A 112 -10.83 4.09 34.79
C THR A 112 -11.65 5.23 35.41
N ASN A 113 -12.30 6.04 34.57
CA ASN A 113 -13.18 7.10 35.05
C ASN A 113 -14.39 6.51 35.78
N LYS A 114 -14.98 5.43 35.26
CA LYS A 114 -16.13 4.77 35.90
C LYS A 114 -15.77 4.15 37.24
N ILE A 115 -14.58 3.56 37.36
CA ILE A 115 -14.05 3.05 38.63
C ILE A 115 -13.94 4.20 39.64
N SER A 116 -13.29 5.31 39.24
CA SER A 116 -13.13 6.49 40.11
C SER A 116 -14.47 7.06 40.60
N GLU A 117 -15.49 7.13 39.73
CA GLU A 117 -16.83 7.56 40.11
C GLU A 117 -17.46 6.62 41.15
N ILE A 118 -17.38 5.31 40.91
CA ILE A 118 -17.94 4.29 41.81
C ILE A 118 -17.25 4.34 43.18
N GLU A 119 -15.92 4.45 43.20
CA GLU A 119 -15.13 4.55 44.44
C GLU A 119 -15.53 5.79 45.25
N ALA A 120 -15.68 6.95 44.59
CA ALA A 120 -16.10 8.19 45.23
C ALA A 120 -17.51 8.10 45.82
N ASP A 121 -18.45 7.45 45.12
CA ASP A 121 -19.81 7.22 45.63
C ASP A 121 -19.82 6.27 46.83
N LEU A 122 -18.96 5.25 46.81
CA LEU A 122 -18.75 4.32 47.93
C LEU A 122 -18.18 5.05 49.17
N GLU A 123 -17.26 5.99 48.97
CA GLU A 123 -16.69 6.81 50.04
C GLU A 123 -17.76 7.74 50.68
N LYS A 124 -18.64 8.35 49.89
CA LYS A 124 -19.75 9.17 50.40
C LYS A 124 -20.72 8.36 51.26
N LEU A 125 -21.04 7.14 50.84
CA LEU A 125 -21.95 6.26 51.56
C LEU A 125 -21.34 5.73 52.87
N THR A 126 -20.03 5.54 52.92
CA THR A 126 -19.31 5.06 54.10
C THR A 126 -19.02 6.16 55.12
N LYS A 127 -18.83 7.42 54.69
CA LYS A 127 -18.66 8.59 55.59
C LYS A 127 -19.94 9.05 56.32
N ASN A 128 -21.12 8.67 55.83
CA ASN A 128 -22.42 9.04 56.44
C ASN A 128 -22.92 8.00 57.48
N ARG A 129 -22.02 7.16 58.00
CA ARG A 129 -22.25 6.23 59.11
C ARG A 129 -21.32 6.55 60.27
#